data_AF-A0A6G8G1U4-F1
#
_entry.id   AF-A0A6G8G1U4-F1
#
_cell.length_a   1.000
_cell.length_b   1.000
_cell.length_c   1.000
_cell.angle_alpha   90.00
_cell.angle_beta   90.00
_cell.angle_gamma   90.00
#
_symmetry.space_group_name_H-M   'P 1'
#
loop_
_entity.id
_entity.type
_entity.pdbx_description
1 polymer ?
#
loop_
_entity_poly.entity_id
_entity_poly.type
_entity_poly.pdbx_seq_one_letter_code
_entity_poly.pdbx_strand_id
1 'polypeptide(L)' 'MSTPVIGLLAGLLLALAATTGGFGGFLLAIVLGGAGFLLGAQRDGSVDLGALVPNRDRG' A
#
# COMPACT_ATOMS: atom_id res chain seq x y z
N MET A 1 -8.85 3.91 -12.58
CA MET A 1 -7.75 3.38 -13.41
C MET A 1 -8.08 1.95 -13.79
N SER A 2 -7.84 1.54 -15.04
CA SER A 2 -8.14 0.17 -15.49
C SER A 2 -7.10 -0.82 -14.96
N THR A 3 -7.53 -2.04 -14.60
CA THR A 3 -6.68 -3.10 -14.04
C THR A 3 -5.34 -3.33 -14.78
N PRO A 4 -5.29 -3.26 -16.13
CA PRO A 4 -4.03 -3.38 -16.86
C PRO A 4 -3.02 -2.27 -16.57
N VAL A 5 -3.49 -1.02 -16.40
CA VAL A 5 -2.63 0.14 -16.11
C VAL A 5 -2.02 0.02 -14.71
N ILE A 6 -2.80 -0.50 -13.75
CA ILE A 6 -2.32 -0.76 -12.39
C ILE A 6 -1.20 -1.81 -12.41
N GLY A 7 -1.39 -2.90 -13.16
CA GLY A 7 -0.39 -3.95 -13.32
C GLY A 7 0.91 -3.45 -13.97
N LEU A 8 0.80 -2.61 -15.02
CA LEU A 8 1.95 -1.98 -15.68
C LEU A 8 2.75 -1.15 -14.66
N LEU A 9 2.08 -0.23 -13.96
CA LEU A 9 2.75 0.66 -13.01
C LEU A 9 3.42 -0.11 -11.87
N ALA A 10 2.73 -1.13 -11.31
CA ALA A 10 3.30 -1.97 -10.28
C ALA A 10 4.57 -2.69 -10.78
N GLY A 11 4.52 -3.30 -11.97
CA GLY A 11 5.67 -4.00 -12.56
C GLY A 11 6.85 -3.07 -12.87
N LEU A 12 6.58 -1.88 -13.42
CA LEU A 12 7.61 -0.89 -13.72
C LEU A 12 8.32 -0.41 -12.45
N LEU A 13 7.57 -0.09 -11.39
CA LEU A 13 8.13 0.31 -10.11
C LEU A 13 8.96 -0.82 -9.48
N LEU A 14 8.50 -2.06 -9.59
CA LEU A 14 9.23 -3.22 -9.10
C LEU A 14 10.56 -3.41 -9.83
N ALA A 15 10.57 -3.24 -11.15
CA ALA A 15 11.79 -3.31 -11.96
C ALA A 15 12.79 -2.21 -11.57
N LEU A 16 12.35 -0.96 -11.38
CA LEU A 16 13.22 0.13 -10.91
C LEU A 16 13.81 -0.14 -9.52
N ALA A 17 13.01 -0.65 -8.59
CA ALA A 17 13.47 -0.98 -7.25
C ALA A 17 14.55 -2.08 -7.28
N ALA A 18 14.34 -3.11 -8.11
CA ALA A 18 15.29 -4.20 -8.28
C ALA A 18 16.60 -3.75 -8.97
N THR A 19 16.54 -2.92 -10.02
CA THR A 19 17.74 -2.50 -10.77
C THR A 19 18.54 -1.41 -10.07
N THR A 20 17.90 -0.48 -9.37
CA THR A 20 18.59 0.66 -8.73
C THR A 20 19.18 0.28 -7.37
N GLY A 21 18.56 -0.66 -6.66
CA GLY A 21 18.94 -0.97 -5.28
C GLY A 21 19.31 -2.42 -4.98
N GLY A 22 19.20 -3.32 -5.96
CA GLY A 22 19.36 -4.76 -5.73
C GLY A 22 18.37 -5.32 -4.72
N PHE A 23 18.68 -6.46 -4.10
CA PHE A 23 17.79 -7.10 -3.11
C PHE A 23 17.52 -6.20 -1.88
N GLY A 24 18.54 -5.47 -1.41
CA GLY A 24 18.40 -4.56 -0.27
C GLY A 24 17.48 -3.37 -0.56
N GLY A 25 17.64 -2.74 -1.73
CA GLY A 25 16.77 -1.64 -2.15
C GLY A 25 15.35 -2.08 -2.47
N PHE A 26 15.16 -3.30 -2.99
CA PHE A 26 13.84 -3.91 -3.17
C PHE A 26 13.10 -4.08 -1.83
N LEU A 27 13.76 -4.62 -0.81
CA LEU A 27 13.18 -4.77 0.53
C LEU A 27 12.85 -3.40 1.15
N LEU A 28 13.75 -2.42 1.02
CA LEU A 28 13.49 -1.05 1.48
C LEU A 28 12.29 -0.42 0.75
N ALA A 29 12.15 -0.64 -0.56
CA ALA A 29 11.02 -0.14 -1.35
C ALA A 29 9.69 -0.76 -0.88
N ILE A 30 9.66 -2.06 -0.57
CA ILE A 30 8.46 -2.72 -0.02
C ILE A 30 8.11 -2.15 1.36
N VAL A 31 9.09 -2.02 2.25
CA VAL A 31 8.87 -1.52 3.61
C VAL A 31 8.38 -0.07 3.57
N LEU A 32 9.05 0.80 2.81
CA LEU A 32 8.73 2.22 2.74
C LEU A 32 7.44 2.48 1.96
N GLY A 33 7.22 1.75 0.85
CA GLY A 33 5.98 1.82 0.08
C GLY A 33 4.78 1.30 0.87
N GLY A 34 4.94 0.19 1.60
CA GLY A 34 3.93 -0.34 2.51
C GLY A 34 3.62 0.61 3.65
N ALA A 35 4.65 1.19 4.30
CA ALA A 35 4.48 2.18 5.35
C ALA A 35 3.77 3.44 4.84
N GLY A 36 4.14 3.94 3.66
CA GLY A 36 3.48 5.07 3.00
C GLY A 36 2.02 4.78 2.66
N PHE A 37 1.71 3.57 2.17
CA PHE A 37 0.35 3.13 1.93
C PHE A 37 -0.47 3.06 3.23
N LEU A 38 0.08 2.46 4.29
CA LEU A 38 -0.56 2.40 5.62
C LEU A 38 -0.84 3.79 6.18
N LEU A 39 0.15 4.69 6.16
CA LEU A 39 0.00 6.06 6.64
C LEU A 39 -0.99 6.87 5.80
N GLY A 40 -0.99 6.68 4.48
CA GLY A 40 -1.96 7.29 3.57
C GLY A 40 -3.38 6.79 3.85
N ALA A 41 -3.55 5.48 3.98
CA ALA A 41 -4.85 4.86 4.25
C ALA A 41 -5.40 5.21 5.65
N GLN A 42 -4.52 5.46 6.63
CA GLN A 42 -4.90 6.00 7.94
C GLN A 42 -5.34 7.48 7.86
N ARG A 43 -4.73 8.29 6.98
CA ARG A 43 -5.11 9.72 6.82
C ARG A 43 -6.36 9.94 5.97
N ASP A 44 -6.56 9.11 4.94
CA ASP A 44 -7.73 9.16 4.07
C ASP A 44 -9.01 8.63 4.76
N GLY A 45 -8.89 8.02 5.95
CA GLY A 45 -10.03 7.38 6.62
C GLY A 45 -10.56 6.13 5.90
N SER A 46 -9.84 5.63 4.89
CA SER A 46 -10.22 4.45 4.09
C SER A 46 -9.84 3.13 4.75
N VAL A 47 -8.85 3.14 5.66
CA VAL A 47 -8.84 2.22 6.81
C VAL A 47 -9.73 2.86 7.87
N ASP A 48 -11.03 2.76 7.66
CA ASP A 48 -12.01 3.13 8.65
C ASP A 48 -11.93 2.12 9.80
N LEU A 49 -11.08 2.40 10.78
CA LEU A 49 -11.11 1.71 12.07
C LEU A 49 -12.51 1.84 12.72
N GLY A 50 -13.37 2.77 12.29
CA GLY A 50 -14.77 2.89 12.69
C GLY A 50 -15.66 1.79 12.12
N ALA A 51 -15.49 1.35 10.87
CA ALA A 51 -16.21 0.21 10.30
C ALA A 51 -15.72 -1.15 10.84
N LEU A 52 -14.48 -1.20 11.36
CA LEU A 52 -13.90 -2.37 12.03
C LEU A 52 -14.18 -2.42 13.54
N VAL A 53 -14.69 -1.35 14.15
CA VAL A 53 -15.30 -1.41 15.49
C VAL A 53 -16.75 -1.85 15.27
N PRO A 54 -17.13 -3.09 15.65
CA PRO A 54 -18.52 -3.46 15.63
C PRO A 54 -19.21 -2.52 16.60
N ASN A 55 -20.07 -1.64 16.09
CA ASN A 55 -20.99 -0.91 16.93
C ASN A 55 -21.85 -1.97 17.64
N ARG A 56 -21.50 -2.29 18.89
CA ARG A 56 -22.27 -3.16 19.76
C ARG A 56 -23.46 -2.37 20.29
N ASP A 57 -24.25 -1.81 19.38
CA ASP A 57 -25.52 -1.26 19.78
C ASP A 57 -26.46 -2.43 20.09
N ARG A 58 -26.78 -2.46 21.37
CA ARG A 58 -27.65 -3.38 22.06
C ARG A 58 -29.07 -2.87 21.86
N GLY A 59 -30.01 -3.79 21.59
CA GLY A 59 -31.42 -3.68 22.00
C GLY A 59 -32.27 -2.71 21.19
#